data_AF-A0A956C3P6-F1
#
_entry.id   AF-A0A956C3P6-F1
#
_cell.length_a   1.000
_cell.length_b   1.000
_cell.length_c   1.000
_cell.angle_alpha   90.00
_cell.angle_beta   90.00
_cell.angle_gamma   90.00
#
_symmetry.space_group_name_H-M   'P 1'
#
loop_
_entity.id
_entity.type
_entity.pdbx_description
1 polymer ?
#
loop_
_entity_poly.entity_id
_entity_poly.type
_entity_poly.pdbx_seq_one_letter_code
_entity_poly.pdbx_strand_id
1 'polypeptide(L)'
;MSFVRDTDHWLLKLSPSEWIRAATAELRRAEAAYERRDPRGGLAGAKRAAGMALNGALIVEPDESWGRTYVDHIAAIARDPRVPERVREAGRELSESAPPSPAKLAMLRSAKTDARALEATRDLIAHAYAVVARYPDAERDDAGEDAS
;
A
#
# COMPACT_ATOMS: atom_id res chain seq x y z
N MET A 1 -10.93 -1.62 19.86
CA MET A 1 -10.43 -3.00 19.67
C MET A 1 -8.92 -2.89 19.76
N SER A 2 -8.29 -3.54 20.73
CA SER A 2 -6.83 -3.52 20.86
C SER A 2 -6.19 -4.42 19.81
N PHE A 3 -4.98 -4.08 19.39
CA PHE A 3 -4.20 -4.86 18.45
C PHE A 3 -3.40 -5.90 19.19
N VAL A 4 -3.43 -7.14 18.71
CA VAL A 4 -2.59 -8.23 19.22
C VAL A 4 -1.66 -8.65 18.10
N ARG A 5 -0.36 -8.48 18.33
CA ARG A 5 0.65 -8.85 17.36
C ARG A 5 0.76 -10.37 17.24
N ASP A 6 0.80 -10.84 16.00
CA ASP A 6 1.12 -12.22 15.65
C ASP A 6 2.18 -12.19 14.54
N THR A 7 3.39 -12.64 14.86
CA THR A 7 4.53 -12.64 13.93
C THR A 7 4.40 -13.67 12.82
N ASP A 8 3.61 -14.72 13.02
CA ASP A 8 3.36 -15.77 12.04
C ASP A 8 2.17 -15.41 11.14
N HIS A 9 1.33 -14.45 11.56
CA HIS A 9 0.25 -13.94 10.73
C HIS A 9 0.73 -12.95 9.66
N TRP A 10 0.30 -13.16 8.42
CA TRP A 10 0.71 -12.33 7.27
C TRP A 10 0.41 -10.83 7.45
N LEU A 11 -0.72 -10.51 8.10
CA LEU A 11 -1.23 -9.17 8.31
C LEU A 11 -0.90 -8.58 9.69
N LEU A 12 -0.88 -9.41 10.75
CA LEU A 12 -0.84 -8.93 12.15
C LEU A 12 0.59 -8.86 12.73
N LYS A 13 1.61 -9.03 11.88
CA LYS A 13 3.01 -8.86 12.26
C LYS A 13 3.41 -7.41 12.54
N LEU A 14 2.63 -6.44 12.07
CA LEU A 14 2.80 -5.00 12.29
C LEU A 14 1.45 -4.39 12.69
N SER A 15 1.47 -3.39 13.58
CA SER A 15 0.30 -2.58 13.91
C SER A 15 -0.20 -1.80 12.69
N PRO A 16 -1.45 -1.29 12.70
CA PRO A 16 -1.95 -0.45 11.62
C PRO A 16 -1.03 0.73 11.28
N SER A 17 -0.59 1.53 12.27
CA SER A 17 0.34 2.64 12.02
C SER A 17 1.75 2.19 11.65
N GLU A 18 2.21 1.03 12.12
CA GLU A 18 3.49 0.46 11.67
C GLU A 18 3.47 0.13 10.18
N TRP A 19 2.35 -0.41 9.68
CA TRP A 19 2.14 -0.63 8.26
C TRP A 19 2.19 0.69 7.46
N ILE A 20 1.57 1.76 7.95
CA ILE A 20 1.65 3.09 7.32
C ILE A 20 3.08 3.64 7.31
N ARG A 21 3.82 3.50 8.42
CA ARG A 21 5.23 3.92 8.49
C ARG A 21 6.11 3.13 7.52
N ALA A 22 5.91 1.81 7.46
CA ALA A 22 6.63 0.93 6.54
C ALA A 22 6.33 1.29 5.07
N ALA A 23 5.06 1.54 4.74
CA ALA A 23 4.63 2.00 3.42
C ALA A 23 5.30 3.32 3.01
N THR A 24 5.35 4.29 3.92
CA THR A 24 6.02 5.59 3.68
C THR A 24 7.52 5.42 3.41
N ALA A 25 8.19 4.52 4.13
CA ALA A 25 9.60 4.21 3.88
C ALA A 25 9.80 3.50 2.53
N GLU A 26 8.88 2.61 2.15
CA GLU A 26 8.91 1.93 0.86
C GLU A 26 8.66 2.89 -0.31
N LEU A 27 7.77 3.87 -0.16
CA LEU A 27 7.55 4.92 -1.14
C LEU A 27 8.84 5.70 -1.43
N ARG A 28 9.60 6.09 -0.39
CA ARG A 28 10.89 6.76 -0.57
C ARG A 28 11.91 5.89 -1.33
N ARG A 29 11.90 4.57 -1.10
CA ARG A 29 12.74 3.63 -1.87
C ARG A 29 12.31 3.55 -3.34
N ALA A 30 11.01 3.60 -3.61
CA ALA A 30 10.46 3.63 -4.96
C ALA A 30 10.84 4.92 -5.70
N GLU A 31 10.73 6.07 -5.03
CA GLU A 31 11.19 7.38 -5.54
C GLU A 31 12.67 7.32 -5.94
N ALA A 32 13.52 6.87 -5.04
CA ALA A 32 14.95 6.74 -5.30
C ALA A 32 15.27 5.76 -6.45
N ALA A 33 14.46 4.72 -6.67
CA ALA A 33 14.64 3.82 -7.80
C ALA A 33 14.31 4.49 -9.13
N TYR A 34 13.22 5.27 -9.20
CA TYR A 34 12.90 6.07 -10.39
C TYR A 34 13.99 7.12 -10.68
N GLU A 35 14.53 7.78 -9.67
CA GLU A 35 15.64 8.74 -9.82
C GLU A 35 16.89 8.08 -10.43
N ARG A 36 17.17 6.83 -10.06
CA ARG A 36 18.27 6.02 -10.62
C ARG A 36 17.93 5.39 -11.98
N ARG A 37 16.82 5.78 -12.60
CA ARG A 37 16.32 5.22 -13.88
C ARG A 37 16.09 3.70 -13.82
N ASP A 38 15.65 3.21 -12.67
CA ASP A 38 15.16 1.84 -12.49
C ASP A 38 13.62 1.84 -12.41
N PRO A 39 12.92 1.90 -13.56
CA PRO A 39 11.46 1.94 -13.58
C PRO A 39 10.82 0.63 -13.09
N ARG A 40 11.55 -0.49 -13.15
CA ARG A 40 11.04 -1.77 -12.66
C ARG A 40 11.04 -1.78 -11.13
N GLY A 41 12.17 -1.40 -10.52
CA GLY A 41 12.28 -1.23 -9.09
C GLY A 41 11.34 -0.15 -8.56
N GLY A 42 11.24 0.99 -9.25
CA GLY A 42 10.32 2.07 -8.90
C GLY A 42 8.86 1.62 -8.86
N LEU A 43 8.38 0.97 -9.93
CA LEU A 43 6.99 0.51 -9.97
C LEU A 43 6.71 -0.63 -8.98
N ALA A 44 7.64 -1.57 -8.82
CA ALA A 44 7.51 -2.65 -7.84
C ALA A 44 7.46 -2.10 -6.41
N GLY A 45 8.32 -1.13 -6.07
CA GLY A 45 8.33 -0.44 -4.78
C GLY A 45 7.04 0.35 -4.55
N ALA A 46 6.55 1.07 -5.56
CA ALA A 46 5.30 1.81 -5.49
C ALA A 46 4.09 0.91 -5.18
N LYS A 47 3.95 -0.22 -5.88
CA LYS A 47 2.91 -1.22 -5.59
C LYS A 47 3.06 -1.81 -4.18
N ARG A 48 4.29 -2.10 -3.76
CA ARG A 48 4.54 -2.63 -2.41
C ARG A 48 4.14 -1.61 -1.35
N ALA A 49 4.52 -0.35 -1.50
CA ALA A 49 4.17 0.74 -0.59
C ALA A 49 2.65 0.90 -0.46
N ALA A 50 1.93 0.93 -1.59
CA ALA A 50 0.47 0.99 -1.60
C ALA A 50 -0.16 -0.19 -0.85
N GLY A 51 0.23 -1.43 -1.17
CA GLY A 51 -0.29 -2.62 -0.49
C GLY A 51 0.05 -2.66 1.00
N MET A 52 1.26 -2.25 1.40
CA MET A 52 1.64 -2.11 2.80
C MET A 52 0.74 -1.13 3.55
N ALA A 53 0.34 -0.02 2.93
CA ALA A 53 -0.58 0.91 3.59
C ALA A 53 -1.97 0.31 3.72
N LEU A 54 -2.47 -0.36 2.67
CA LEU A 54 -3.77 -1.02 2.68
C LEU A 54 -3.86 -2.17 3.70
N ASN A 55 -2.74 -2.82 4.03
CA ASN A 55 -2.69 -3.73 5.19
C ASN A 55 -3.13 -3.04 6.48
N GLY A 56 -2.64 -1.82 6.74
CA GLY A 56 -3.05 -1.06 7.93
C GLY A 56 -4.55 -0.81 7.97
N ALA A 57 -5.15 -0.46 6.82
CA ALA A 57 -6.60 -0.29 6.70
C ALA A 57 -7.36 -1.61 6.96
N LEU A 58 -6.88 -2.73 6.39
CA LEU A 58 -7.51 -4.04 6.54
C LEU A 58 -7.49 -4.62 7.96
N ILE A 59 -6.58 -4.15 8.82
CA ILE A 59 -6.60 -4.55 10.23
C ILE A 59 -7.80 -3.94 10.95
N VAL A 60 -8.15 -2.69 10.63
CA VAL A 60 -9.19 -1.93 11.35
C VAL A 60 -10.56 -1.98 10.67
N GLU A 61 -10.58 -2.13 9.34
CA GLU A 61 -11.78 -2.36 8.53
C GLU A 61 -11.56 -3.65 7.68
N PRO A 62 -11.70 -4.85 8.28
CA PRO A 62 -11.43 -6.10 7.57
C PRO A 62 -12.36 -6.32 6.38
N ASP A 63 -11.78 -6.71 5.25
CA ASP A 63 -12.51 -7.10 4.05
C ASP A 63 -11.82 -8.24 3.31
N GLU A 64 -12.42 -9.44 3.35
CA GLU A 64 -11.85 -10.63 2.71
C GLU A 64 -11.79 -10.52 1.18
N SER A 65 -12.65 -9.71 0.56
CA SER A 65 -12.67 -9.52 -0.89
C SER A 65 -11.43 -8.80 -1.41
N TRP A 66 -10.65 -8.17 -0.52
CA TRP A 66 -9.40 -7.52 -0.85
C TRP A 66 -8.22 -8.50 -0.99
N GLY A 67 -8.43 -9.80 -0.74
CA GLY A 67 -7.40 -10.83 -0.89
C GLY A 67 -6.31 -10.76 0.17
N ARG A 68 -5.12 -11.33 -0.11
CA ARG A 68 -4.02 -11.44 0.87
C ARG A 68 -2.68 -10.93 0.37
N THR A 69 -2.61 -10.51 -0.89
CA THR A 69 -1.40 -9.94 -1.46
C THR A 69 -1.55 -8.45 -1.71
N TYR A 70 -0.43 -7.72 -1.73
CA TYR A 70 -0.42 -6.30 -2.03
C TYR A 70 -1.12 -5.93 -3.34
N VAL A 71 -0.96 -6.77 -4.36
CA VAL A 71 -1.60 -6.54 -5.66
C VAL A 71 -3.10 -6.84 -5.61
N ASP A 72 -3.55 -7.77 -4.78
CA ASP A 72 -4.98 -8.02 -4.56
C ASP A 72 -5.65 -6.81 -3.92
N HIS A 73 -5.04 -6.23 -2.88
CA HIS A 73 -5.58 -5.04 -2.21
C HIS A 73 -5.73 -3.86 -3.18
N ILE A 74 -4.72 -3.64 -4.03
CA ILE A 74 -4.75 -2.57 -5.05
C ILE A 74 -5.84 -2.84 -6.11
N ALA A 75 -6.01 -4.09 -6.54
CA ALA A 75 -7.04 -4.46 -7.50
C ALA A 75 -8.45 -4.38 -6.91
N ALA A 76 -8.61 -4.68 -5.62
CA ALA A 76 -9.88 -4.63 -4.92
C ALA A 76 -10.32 -3.19 -4.65
N ILE A 77 -9.42 -2.34 -4.13
CA ILE A 77 -9.74 -0.93 -3.86
C ILE A 77 -10.13 -0.16 -5.13
N ALA A 78 -9.57 -0.54 -6.28
CA ALA A 78 -9.92 0.02 -7.59
C ALA A 78 -11.40 -0.19 -7.99
N ARG A 79 -12.08 -1.15 -7.35
CA ARG A 79 -13.45 -1.60 -7.66
C ARG A 79 -14.42 -1.38 -6.49
N ASP A 80 -13.93 -0.95 -5.33
CA ASP A 80 -14.73 -0.83 -4.12
C ASP A 80 -15.60 0.43 -4.14
N PRO A 81 -16.94 0.31 -4.26
CA PRO A 81 -17.83 1.47 -4.37
C PRO A 81 -17.85 2.33 -3.09
N ARG A 82 -17.43 1.80 -1.95
CA ARG A 82 -17.40 2.52 -0.66
C ARG A 82 -16.23 3.50 -0.56
N VAL A 83 -15.19 3.29 -1.37
CA VAL A 83 -13.95 4.08 -1.36
C VAL A 83 -14.09 5.29 -2.29
N PRO A 84 -13.59 6.50 -1.96
CA PRO A 84 -13.73 7.67 -2.82
C PRO A 84 -13.20 7.46 -4.25
N GLU A 85 -13.85 8.05 -5.26
CA GLU A 85 -13.51 7.84 -6.69
C GLU A 85 -12.03 8.07 -6.98
N ARG A 86 -11.43 9.13 -6.42
CA ARG A 86 -10.01 9.43 -6.60
C ARG A 86 -9.08 8.30 -6.14
N VAL A 87 -9.43 7.62 -5.06
CA VAL A 87 -8.67 6.50 -4.50
C VAL A 87 -8.87 5.25 -5.36
N ARG A 88 -10.08 5.04 -5.88
CA ARG A 88 -10.33 3.98 -6.88
C ARG A 88 -9.51 4.19 -8.15
N GLU A 89 -9.46 5.42 -8.66
CA GLU A 89 -8.63 5.80 -9.81
C GLU A 89 -7.15 5.51 -9.55
N ALA A 90 -6.63 5.86 -8.36
CA ALA A 90 -5.27 5.53 -7.96
C ALA A 90 -5.00 4.02 -7.93
N GLY A 91 -5.97 3.22 -7.44
CA GLY A 91 -5.91 1.76 -7.50
C GLY A 91 -5.85 1.22 -8.93
N ARG A 92 -6.67 1.77 -9.84
CA ARG A 92 -6.64 1.43 -11.28
C ARG A 92 -5.30 1.78 -11.92
N GLU A 93 -4.80 2.99 -11.70
CA GLU A 93 -3.52 3.47 -12.22
C GLU A 93 -2.37 2.50 -11.86
N LEU A 94 -2.30 2.07 -10.60
CA LEU A 94 -1.25 1.16 -10.15
C LEU A 94 -1.48 -0.26 -10.65
N SER A 95 -2.69 -0.81 -10.56
CA SER A 95 -2.96 -2.20 -10.98
C SER A 95 -2.67 -2.42 -12.47
N GLU A 96 -3.06 -1.47 -13.32
CA GLU A 96 -2.87 -1.50 -14.78
C GLU A 96 -1.43 -1.16 -15.19
N SER A 97 -0.67 -0.48 -14.32
CA SER A 97 0.72 -0.17 -14.60
C SER A 97 1.57 -1.44 -14.69
N ALA A 98 2.20 -1.64 -15.86
CA ALA A 98 3.18 -2.69 -16.10
C ALA A 98 4.61 -2.13 -16.16
N PRO A 99 5.62 -2.89 -15.69
CA PRO A 99 7.02 -2.57 -15.97
C PRO A 99 7.30 -2.71 -17.47
N PRO A 100 8.23 -1.92 -18.04
CA PRO A 100 8.56 -2.02 -19.46
C PRO A 100 9.15 -3.41 -19.78
N SER A 101 8.64 -4.03 -20.85
CA SER A 101 9.26 -5.22 -21.43
C SER A 101 10.51 -4.81 -22.24
N PRO A 102 11.52 -5.69 -22.36
CA PRO A 102 12.70 -5.41 -23.19
C PRO A 102 12.35 -5.07 -24.65
N ALA A 103 11.25 -5.59 -25.18
CA ALA A 103 10.78 -5.29 -26.54
C ALA A 103 10.21 -3.86 -26.70
N LYS A 104 9.94 -3.16 -25.60
CA LYS A 104 9.40 -1.79 -25.56
C LYS A 104 10.47 -0.74 -25.20
N LEU A 105 11.75 -1.06 -25.38
CA LEU A 105 12.87 -0.17 -25.03
C LEU A 105 12.99 1.09 -25.90
N ALA A 106 12.18 1.26 -26.95
CA ALA A 106 12.19 2.44 -27.81
C ALA A 106 11.00 3.40 -27.66
N MET A 107 9.97 3.07 -26.86
CA MET A 107 8.80 3.96 -26.70
C MET A 107 8.71 4.51 -25.27
N LEU A 108 9.30 5.70 -25.12
CA LEU A 108 8.95 6.75 -24.16
C LEU A 108 8.08 6.32 -22.97
N ARG A 109 8.70 5.96 -21.85
CA ARG A 109 8.16 6.40 -20.56
C ARG A 109 8.88 7.68 -20.15
N SER A 110 8.10 8.72 -19.91
CA SER A 110 8.55 10.01 -19.45
C SER A 110 8.47 10.07 -17.92
N ALA A 111 9.21 10.98 -17.30
CA ALA A 111 9.09 11.30 -15.86
C ALA A 111 7.63 11.52 -15.41
N LYS A 112 6.73 11.86 -16.35
CA LYS A 112 5.29 11.96 -16.13
C LYS A 112 4.64 10.65 -15.68
N THR A 113 5.04 9.50 -16.23
CA THR A 113 4.41 8.24 -15.83
C THR A 113 4.92 7.75 -14.48
N ASP A 114 6.20 7.97 -14.20
CA ASP A 114 6.77 7.69 -12.87
C ASP A 114 6.08 8.56 -11.82
N ALA A 115 5.88 9.86 -12.11
CA ALA A 115 5.14 10.78 -11.26
C ALA A 115 3.69 10.31 -11.00
N ARG A 116 2.96 9.85 -12.02
CA ARG A 116 1.59 9.31 -11.86
C ARG A 116 1.55 8.10 -10.93
N ALA A 117 2.50 7.17 -11.06
CA ALA A 117 2.56 6.01 -10.18
C ALA A 117 2.85 6.41 -8.72
N LEU A 118 3.75 7.37 -8.51
CA LEU A 118 4.05 7.89 -7.17
C LEU A 118 2.87 8.66 -6.57
N GLU A 119 2.19 9.50 -7.35
CA GLU A 119 0.97 10.21 -6.92
C GLU A 119 -0.15 9.24 -6.54
N ALA A 120 -0.44 8.24 -7.39
CA ALA A 120 -1.42 7.21 -7.08
C ALA A 120 -1.06 6.45 -5.79
N THR A 121 0.22 6.15 -5.58
CA THR A 121 0.68 5.51 -4.33
C THR A 121 0.44 6.40 -3.11
N ARG A 122 0.69 7.72 -3.22
CA ARG A 122 0.41 8.68 -2.14
C ARG A 122 -1.09 8.79 -1.84
N ASP A 123 -1.94 8.80 -2.86
CA ASP A 123 -3.40 8.84 -2.69
C ASP A 123 -3.90 7.59 -1.92
N LEU A 124 -3.36 6.40 -2.22
CA LEU A 124 -3.69 5.17 -1.49
C LEU A 124 -3.14 5.18 -0.05
N ILE A 125 -1.91 5.65 0.17
CA ILE A 125 -1.34 5.78 1.52
C ILE A 125 -2.16 6.76 2.36
N ALA A 126 -2.53 7.91 1.79
CA ALA A 126 -3.34 8.91 2.47
C ALA A 126 -4.73 8.37 2.83
N HIS A 127 -5.35 7.60 1.94
CA HIS A 127 -6.61 6.94 2.23
C HIS A 127 -6.48 5.93 3.38
N ALA A 128 -5.49 5.05 3.32
CA ALA A 128 -5.26 4.06 4.37
C ALA A 128 -4.95 4.73 5.73
N TYR A 129 -4.14 5.79 5.72
CA TYR A 129 -3.89 6.60 6.91
C TYR A 129 -5.19 7.18 7.47
N ALA A 130 -6.06 7.74 6.63
CA ALA A 130 -7.35 8.29 7.05
C ALA A 130 -8.32 7.22 7.56
N VAL A 131 -8.23 5.98 7.08
CA VAL A 131 -8.94 4.83 7.66
C VAL A 131 -8.38 4.54 9.05
N VAL A 132 -7.07 4.29 9.17
CA VAL A 132 -6.42 3.96 10.45
C VAL A 132 -6.63 5.03 11.52
N ALA A 133 -6.54 6.31 11.15
CA ALA A 133 -6.71 7.43 12.07
C ALA A 133 -8.12 7.51 12.71
N ARG A 134 -9.13 6.85 12.12
CA ARG A 134 -10.47 6.74 12.72
C ARG A 134 -10.53 5.72 13.87
N TYR A 135 -9.49 4.90 14.04
CA TYR A 135 -9.40 3.81 15.02
C TYR A 135 -8.17 3.96 15.93
N PRO A 136 -8.07 5.03 16.73
CA PRO A 136 -6.89 5.29 17.56
C PRO A 136 -6.62 4.19 18.61
N ASP A 137 -7.64 3.46 19.03
CA ASP A 137 -7.50 2.36 20.00
C ASP A 137 -6.89 1.08 19.40
N ALA A 138 -6.86 0.96 18.06
CA ALA A 138 -6.25 -0.17 17.36
C ALA A 138 -4.71 -0.13 17.33
N GLU A 139 -4.10 0.84 18.00
CA GLU A 139 -2.65 0.96 18.15
C GLU A 139 -2.11 0.37 19.45
N ARG A 140 -2.98 0.07 20.42
CA ARG A 140 -2.56 -0.53 21.69
C ARG A 140 -2.19 -1.98 21.43
N ASP A 141 -0.89 -2.25 21.43
CA ASP A 141 -0.32 -3.60 21.42
C ASP A 141 -0.56 -4.17 22.82
N ASP A 142 -1.64 -4.94 22.97
CA ASP A 142 -1.89 -5.71 24.18
C ASP A 142 -0.96 -6.94 24.12
N ALA A 143 0.35 -6.68 24.26
CA ALA A 143 1.33 -7.72 24.48
C ALA A 143 1.01 -8.34 25.84
N GLY A 144 0.24 -9.44 25.80
CA GLY A 144 -0.34 -10.15 26.94
C GLY A 144 0.24 -9.79 28.31
N GLU A 145 -0.54 -9.06 29.11
CA GLU A 145 -0.51 -9.19 30.56
C GLU A 145 -0.90 -10.63 30.91
N ASP A 146 0.04 -11.57 30.75
CA ASP A 146 -0.02 -12.92 31.32
C ASP A 146 1.39 -13.52 31.28
N ALA A 147 2.29 -12.90 32.04
CA ALA A 147 3.47 -13.53 32.60
C ALA A 147 3.44 -13.32 34.11
N SER A 148 2.55 -14.06 34.79
CA SER A 148 2.60 -14.29 36.24
C SER A 148 3.15 -15.67 36.53
#